data_AF-A0A0F5FEC5-F1
#
_entry.id   AF-A0A0F5FEC5-F1
#
_cell.length_a   1.000
_cell.length_b   1.000
_cell.length_c   1.000
_cell.angle_alpha   90.00
_cell.angle_beta   90.00
_cell.angle_gamma   90.00
#
_symmetry.space_group_name_H-M   'P 1'
#
loop_
_entity.id
_entity.type
_entity.pdbx_description
1 polymer ?
#
loop_
_entity_poly.entity_id
_entity_poly.type
_entity_poly.pdbx_seq_one_letter_code
_entity_poly.pdbx_strand_id
1 'polypeptide(L)'
;MSMFAVVHRPADLARACEDISAFLAFHHRKRAASRAEPLIGIWLDPGMAAEMVAELNEKAPKTAAGFGKVRESVSLGGVWTLCWLDSERVVRLPLLETLLEQSIADAENAARRRFIPVFLDDLPVSEVQSEMHELRRHRPSCVMPSLWQEGETGRISLPSDYLETATHPRK
;
A
#
# COMPACT_ATOMS: atom_id res chain seq x y z
N MET A 1 -13.45 3.12 5.20
CA MET A 1 -12.44 3.68 4.28
C MET A 1 -11.10 3.05 4.59
N SER A 2 -10.32 2.75 3.56
CA SER A 2 -8.96 2.22 3.66
C SER A 2 -8.01 3.15 2.92
N MET A 3 -6.71 3.03 3.18
CA MET A 3 -5.68 3.82 2.53
C MET A 3 -4.68 2.92 1.83
N PHE A 4 -4.06 3.40 0.78
CA PHE A 4 -2.83 2.82 0.25
C PHE A 4 -1.81 3.92 -0.01
N ALA A 5 -0.53 3.58 0.01
CA ALA A 5 0.53 4.53 -0.28
C ALA A 5 1.28 4.14 -1.56
N VAL A 6 1.75 5.13 -2.28
CA VAL A 6 2.72 5.00 -3.37
C VAL A 6 4.04 5.55 -2.86
N VAL A 7 5.13 4.80 -3.05
CA VAL A 7 6.49 5.24 -2.76
C VAL A 7 7.30 5.14 -4.04
N HIS A 8 7.88 6.26 -4.47
CA HIS A 8 8.48 6.35 -5.79
C HIS A 8 9.84 5.64 -5.87
N ARG A 9 10.58 5.52 -4.76
CA ARG A 9 11.86 4.80 -4.77
C ARG A 9 11.93 3.82 -3.61
N PRO A 10 12.36 2.56 -3.82
CA PRO A 10 12.55 1.61 -2.73
C PRO A 10 13.48 2.14 -1.62
N ALA A 11 14.49 2.93 -1.98
CA ALA A 11 15.41 3.56 -1.03
C ALA A 11 14.73 4.55 -0.07
N ASP A 12 13.56 5.08 -0.45
CA ASP A 12 12.81 6.01 0.37
C ASP A 12 11.78 5.31 1.28
N LEU A 13 11.63 3.98 1.20
CA LEU A 13 10.59 3.25 1.94
C LEU A 13 10.67 3.50 3.45
N ALA A 14 11.86 3.46 4.05
CA ALA A 14 12.02 3.69 5.48
C ALA A 14 11.52 5.08 5.88
N ARG A 15 11.98 6.10 5.17
CA ARG A 15 11.55 7.48 5.37
C ARG A 15 10.04 7.65 5.13
N ALA A 16 9.50 7.01 4.09
CA ALA A 16 8.07 7.07 3.80
C ALA A 16 7.24 6.43 4.91
N CYS A 17 7.65 5.29 5.47
CA CYS A 17 6.99 4.67 6.61
C CYS A 17 6.99 5.59 7.83
N GLU A 18 8.11 6.26 8.14
CA GLU A 18 8.22 7.23 9.24
C GLU A 18 7.30 8.44 9.01
N ASP A 19 7.40 9.07 7.84
CA ASP A 19 6.62 10.27 7.48
C ASP A 19 5.11 9.97 7.47
N ILE A 20 4.70 8.84 6.88
CA ILE A 20 3.29 8.40 6.87
C ILE A 20 2.82 8.11 8.29
N SER A 21 3.63 7.43 9.12
CA SER A 21 3.28 7.17 10.52
C SER A 21 3.06 8.47 11.31
N ALA A 22 3.95 9.45 11.14
CA ALA A 22 3.82 10.76 11.79
C ALA A 22 2.57 11.50 11.31
N PHE A 23 2.29 11.46 10.01
CA PHE A 23 1.10 12.05 9.42
C PHE A 23 -0.19 11.40 9.96
N LEU A 24 -0.25 10.07 9.98
CA LEU A 24 -1.41 9.32 10.49
C LEU A 24 -1.64 9.56 11.98
N ALA A 25 -0.58 9.59 12.80
CA ALA A 25 -0.68 9.89 14.22
C ALA A 25 -1.24 11.31 14.46
N PHE A 26 -0.80 12.29 13.68
CA PHE A 26 -1.33 13.66 13.74
C PHE A 26 -2.80 13.73 13.31
N HIS A 27 -3.15 13.05 12.23
CA HIS A 27 -4.49 13.04 11.67
C HIS A 27 -5.50 12.30 12.59
N HIS A 28 -5.09 11.18 13.17
CA HIS A 28 -5.89 10.40 14.11
C HIS A 28 -6.29 11.23 15.34
N ARG A 29 -5.32 11.96 15.93
CA ARG A 29 -5.58 12.87 17.07
C ARG A 29 -6.61 13.95 16.76
N LYS A 30 -6.67 14.41 15.51
CA LYS A 30 -7.64 15.44 15.08
C LYS A 30 -9.03 14.89 14.79
N ARG A 31 -9.15 13.65 14.31
CA ARG A 31 -10.45 13.05 13.93
C ARG A 31 -11.24 12.48 15.11
N ALA A 32 -10.68 12.44 16.33
CA ALA A 32 -11.29 11.78 17.51
C ALA A 32 -11.78 10.35 17.19
N ALA A 33 -11.11 9.69 16.25
CA ALA A 33 -11.44 8.33 15.85
C ALA A 33 -11.00 7.37 16.96
N SER A 34 -11.76 6.29 17.14
CA SER A 34 -11.41 5.23 18.09
C SER A 34 -10.34 4.29 17.58
N ARG A 35 -10.03 4.33 16.27
CA ARG A 35 -9.07 3.44 15.61
C ARG A 35 -8.49 4.11 14.37
N ALA A 36 -7.23 3.78 14.07
CA ALA A 36 -6.59 4.17 12.83
C ALA A 36 -7.32 3.58 11.61
N GLU A 37 -7.46 4.39 10.56
CA GLU A 37 -7.89 3.88 9.25
C GLU A 37 -6.81 2.91 8.71
N PRO A 38 -7.21 1.75 8.16
CA PRO A 38 -6.24 0.75 7.71
C PRO A 38 -5.48 1.23 6.47
N LEU A 39 -4.16 1.30 6.58
CA LEU A 39 -3.26 1.27 5.43
C LEU A 39 -3.20 -0.18 4.94
N ILE A 40 -3.68 -0.44 3.73
CA ILE A 40 -3.83 -1.81 3.20
C ILE A 40 -2.64 -2.24 2.35
N GLY A 41 -1.83 -1.30 1.87
CA GLY A 41 -0.63 -1.62 1.13
C GLY A 41 0.22 -0.41 0.76
N ILE A 42 1.47 -0.70 0.43
CA ILE A 42 2.44 0.25 -0.14
C ILE A 42 2.84 -0.26 -1.52
N TRP A 43 2.67 0.58 -2.53
CA TRP A 43 3.08 0.33 -3.90
C TRP A 43 4.43 1.01 -4.15
N LEU A 44 5.45 0.22 -4.47
CA LEU A 44 6.76 0.72 -4.90
C LEU A 44 6.75 0.83 -6.42
N ASP A 45 6.77 2.05 -6.95
CA ASP A 45 6.77 2.27 -8.39
C ASP A 45 7.59 3.51 -8.77
N PRO A 46 8.78 3.33 -9.38
CA PRO A 46 9.62 4.43 -9.83
C PRO A 46 9.07 5.22 -11.00
N GLY A 47 8.06 4.68 -11.71
CA GLY A 47 7.42 5.34 -12.84
C GLY A 47 6.06 5.97 -12.50
N MET A 48 5.53 5.77 -11.30
CA MET A 48 4.19 6.27 -10.96
C MET A 48 4.23 7.79 -10.74
N ALA A 49 3.83 8.54 -11.75
CA ALA A 49 3.62 9.98 -11.66
C ALA A 49 2.39 10.30 -10.79
N ALA A 50 2.34 11.50 -10.21
CA ALA A 50 1.17 12.00 -9.48
C ALA A 50 -0.13 11.94 -10.33
N GLU A 51 0.01 12.01 -11.65
CA GLU A 51 -1.04 11.87 -12.66
C GLU A 51 -1.73 10.50 -12.61
N MET A 52 -1.02 9.45 -12.20
CA MET A 52 -1.59 8.09 -12.10
C MET A 52 -2.60 7.95 -10.96
N VAL A 53 -2.53 8.80 -9.93
CA VAL A 53 -3.57 8.87 -8.89
C VAL A 53 -4.88 9.43 -9.45
N ALA A 54 -4.80 10.34 -10.43
CA ALA A 54 -5.98 10.81 -11.16
C ALA A 54 -6.53 9.70 -12.08
N GLU A 55 -5.66 8.92 -12.73
CA GLU A 55 -6.08 7.78 -13.57
C GLU A 55 -6.72 6.63 -12.77
N LEU A 56 -6.30 6.42 -11.52
CA LEU A 56 -6.96 5.48 -10.59
C LEU A 56 -8.46 5.78 -10.47
N ASN A 57 -8.85 7.06 -10.49
CA ASN A 57 -10.26 7.46 -10.41
C ASN A 57 -11.05 7.23 -11.69
N GLU A 58 -10.41 7.31 -12.86
CA GLU A 58 -11.09 7.17 -14.16
C GLU A 58 -11.30 5.71 -14.56
N LYS A 59 -10.35 4.84 -14.21
CA LYS A 59 -10.33 3.43 -14.60
C LYS A 59 -10.67 2.47 -13.46
N ALA A 60 -11.03 2.96 -12.27
CA ALA A 60 -11.47 2.12 -11.16
C ALA A 60 -12.55 1.13 -11.64
N PRO A 61 -12.43 -0.19 -11.35
CA PRO A 61 -13.37 -1.18 -11.82
C PRO A 61 -14.80 -0.83 -11.36
N LYS A 62 -15.74 -0.66 -12.32
CA LYS A 62 -17.17 -0.45 -12.02
C LYS A 62 -17.86 -1.70 -11.45
N THR A 63 -17.13 -2.79 -11.28
CA THR A 63 -17.63 -4.07 -10.77
C THR A 63 -17.75 -4.03 -9.25
N ALA A 64 -18.76 -4.70 -8.71
CA ALA A 64 -19.11 -4.75 -7.28
C ALA A 64 -18.01 -5.30 -6.33
N ALA A 65 -16.85 -5.69 -6.86
CA ALA A 65 -15.68 -6.20 -6.12
C ALA A 65 -14.42 -5.31 -6.24
N GLY A 66 -14.50 -4.17 -6.94
CA GLY A 66 -13.37 -3.24 -7.10
C GLY A 66 -13.09 -2.45 -5.83
N PHE A 67 -11.85 -2.03 -5.63
CA PHE A 67 -11.59 -0.90 -4.73
C PHE A 67 -12.22 0.34 -5.35
N GLY A 68 -12.96 1.11 -4.56
CA GLY A 68 -13.66 2.29 -5.05
C GLY A 68 -12.71 3.40 -5.51
N LYS A 69 -13.26 4.61 -5.65
CA LYS A 69 -12.48 5.77 -6.09
C LYS A 69 -11.49 6.21 -5.01
N VAL A 70 -10.38 6.79 -5.43
CA VAL A 70 -9.52 7.61 -4.57
C VAL A 70 -10.27 8.90 -4.24
N ARG A 71 -10.72 9.02 -2.98
CA ARG A 71 -11.48 10.18 -2.49
C ARG A 71 -10.59 11.40 -2.28
N GLU A 72 -9.44 11.18 -1.66
CA GLU A 72 -8.47 12.21 -1.34
C GLU A 72 -7.05 11.62 -1.40
N SER A 73 -6.08 12.49 -1.64
CA SER A 73 -4.66 12.11 -1.62
C SER A 73 -3.80 13.22 -1.05
N VAL A 74 -2.73 12.83 -0.34
CA VAL A 74 -1.71 13.73 0.17
C VAL A 74 -0.35 13.23 -0.29
N SER A 75 0.48 14.13 -0.80
CA SER A 75 1.85 13.83 -1.21
C SER A 75 2.84 14.67 -0.42
N LEU A 76 3.99 14.10 -0.09
CA LEU A 76 5.06 14.82 0.59
C LEU A 76 6.39 14.68 -0.16
N GLY A 77 6.93 15.82 -0.58
CA GLY A 77 8.29 15.94 -1.13
C GLY A 77 8.57 15.09 -2.37
N GLY A 78 7.55 14.61 -3.09
CA GLY A 78 7.71 13.66 -4.18
C GLY A 78 8.29 12.30 -3.75
N VAL A 79 8.25 11.99 -2.46
CA VAL A 79 8.76 10.75 -1.87
C VAL A 79 7.67 9.69 -1.84
N TRP A 80 6.50 10.10 -1.35
CA TRP A 80 5.33 9.25 -1.25
C TRP A 80 4.05 10.02 -1.49
N THR A 81 2.99 9.28 -1.84
CA THR A 81 1.62 9.75 -1.91
C THR A 81 0.72 8.77 -1.17
N LEU A 82 -0.08 9.26 -0.23
CA LEU A 82 -1.08 8.50 0.51
C LEU A 82 -2.45 8.78 -0.09
N CYS A 83 -3.21 7.73 -0.39
CA CYS A 83 -4.49 7.79 -1.07
C CYS A 83 -5.57 7.12 -0.23
N TRP A 84 -6.70 7.81 -0.03
CA TRP A 84 -7.87 7.27 0.66
C TRP A 84 -8.82 6.65 -0.36
N LEU A 85 -9.15 5.38 -0.13
CA LEU A 85 -10.06 4.60 -0.95
C LEU A 85 -11.47 4.69 -0.38
N ASP A 86 -12.42 4.99 -1.28
CA ASP A 86 -13.84 4.90 -1.01
C ASP A 86 -14.31 3.45 -1.08
N SER A 87 -13.87 2.66 -0.10
CA SER A 87 -14.25 1.26 0.07
C SER A 87 -14.74 1.01 1.48
N GLU A 88 -15.83 0.25 1.57
CA GLU A 88 -16.37 -0.27 2.84
C GLU A 88 -15.52 -1.43 3.38
N ARG A 89 -14.69 -2.06 2.54
CA ARG A 89 -13.90 -3.25 2.88
C ARG A 89 -12.44 -3.11 2.49
N VAL A 90 -11.57 -3.90 3.11
CA VAL A 90 -10.19 -4.04 2.70
C VAL A 90 -10.13 -4.89 1.42
N VAL A 91 -9.43 -4.39 0.40
CA VAL A 91 -9.51 -4.90 -0.99
C VAL A 91 -8.11 -4.96 -1.63
N ARG A 92 -7.17 -5.66 -0.98
CA ARG A 92 -5.76 -5.68 -1.39
C ARG A 92 -5.52 -6.32 -2.75
N LEU A 93 -6.14 -7.47 -3.04
CA LEU A 93 -5.95 -8.15 -4.34
C LEU A 93 -6.53 -7.32 -5.50
N PRO A 94 -7.80 -6.84 -5.45
CA PRO A 94 -8.32 -5.95 -6.49
C PRO A 94 -7.47 -4.69 -6.67
N LEU A 95 -6.98 -4.09 -5.57
CA LEU A 95 -6.07 -2.95 -5.63
C LEU A 95 -4.79 -3.27 -6.40
N LEU A 96 -4.14 -4.38 -6.05
CA LEU A 96 -2.92 -4.83 -6.72
C LEU A 96 -3.14 -5.05 -8.22
N GLU A 97 -4.26 -5.66 -8.61
CA GLU A 97 -4.56 -5.92 -10.01
C GLU A 97 -4.71 -4.63 -10.82
N THR A 98 -5.45 -3.65 -10.33
CA THR A 98 -5.56 -2.38 -11.05
C THR A 98 -4.28 -1.57 -11.02
N LEU A 99 -3.51 -1.58 -9.92
CA LEU A 99 -2.19 -0.93 -9.91
C LEU A 99 -1.28 -1.51 -11.00
N LEU A 100 -1.33 -2.83 -11.22
CA LEU A 100 -0.60 -3.49 -12.29
C LEU A 100 -1.13 -3.12 -13.68
N GLU A 101 -2.44 -3.07 -13.87
CA GLU A 101 -3.08 -2.69 -15.14
C GLU A 101 -2.78 -1.25 -15.54
N GLN A 102 -2.72 -0.32 -14.58
CA GLN A 102 -2.46 1.08 -14.87
C GLN A 102 -1.00 1.35 -15.16
N SER A 103 -0.11 0.52 -14.63
CA SER A 103 1.32 0.68 -14.78
C SER A 103 1.86 0.10 -16.12
N ILE A 104 1.00 -0.34 -17.04
CA ILE A 104 1.38 -1.02 -18.30
C ILE A 104 2.26 -0.16 -19.25
N ALA A 105 2.37 1.16 -19.05
CA ALA A 105 3.08 2.05 -19.97
C ALA A 105 4.62 1.82 -20.06
N ASP A 106 5.24 1.11 -19.11
CA ASP A 106 6.70 0.91 -19.09
C ASP A 106 7.09 -0.52 -18.66
N ALA A 107 7.40 -1.36 -19.66
CA ALA A 107 7.81 -2.75 -19.46
C ALA A 107 9.16 -2.89 -18.72
N GLU A 108 10.04 -1.89 -18.80
CA GLU A 108 11.35 -1.93 -18.16
C GLU A 108 11.22 -1.75 -16.64
N ASN A 109 10.27 -0.92 -16.21
CA ASN A 109 9.98 -0.67 -14.79
C ASN A 109 9.01 -1.70 -14.19
N ALA A 110 8.24 -2.44 -15.00
CA ALA A 110 7.32 -3.46 -14.53
C ALA A 110 7.98 -4.52 -13.61
N ALA A 111 9.20 -4.93 -13.93
CA ALA A 111 9.94 -5.92 -13.15
C ALA A 111 10.40 -5.40 -11.77
N ARG A 112 10.40 -4.08 -11.55
CA ARG A 112 10.84 -3.43 -10.31
C ARG A 112 9.69 -3.08 -9.37
N ARG A 113 8.46 -3.19 -9.85
CA ARG A 113 7.26 -2.87 -9.06
C ARG A 113 7.02 -3.88 -7.98
N ARG A 114 6.74 -3.39 -6.78
CA ARG A 114 6.48 -4.25 -5.63
C ARG A 114 5.28 -3.74 -4.87
N PHE A 115 4.47 -4.68 -4.43
CA PHE A 115 3.40 -4.43 -3.49
C PHE A 115 3.78 -4.99 -2.13
N ILE A 116 3.73 -4.14 -1.11
CA ILE A 116 3.94 -4.50 0.28
C ILE A 116 2.57 -4.46 0.96
N PRO A 117 1.96 -5.62 1.27
CA PRO A 117 0.72 -5.66 2.04
C PRO A 117 0.97 -5.12 3.45
N VAL A 118 0.05 -4.28 3.94
CA VAL A 118 0.11 -3.76 5.31
C VAL A 118 -1.13 -4.27 6.06
N PHE A 119 -0.92 -4.83 7.25
CA PHE A 119 -1.96 -5.39 8.11
C PHE A 119 -2.02 -4.66 9.44
N LEU A 120 -3.21 -4.58 10.03
CA LEU A 120 -3.32 -4.13 11.42
C LEU A 120 -2.77 -5.21 12.36
N ASP A 121 -2.15 -4.76 13.44
CA ASP A 121 -1.49 -5.62 14.43
C ASP A 121 -2.46 -6.47 15.28
N ASP A 122 -3.73 -6.15 15.28
CA ASP A 122 -4.80 -6.90 15.95
C ASP A 122 -5.45 -7.98 15.05
N LEU A 123 -5.02 -8.11 13.79
CA LEU A 123 -5.55 -9.15 12.90
C LEU A 123 -5.02 -10.54 13.28
N PRO A 124 -5.88 -11.58 13.25
CA PRO A 124 -5.44 -12.95 13.48
C PRO A 124 -4.37 -13.38 12.48
N VAL A 125 -3.30 -14.01 12.98
CA VAL A 125 -2.19 -14.50 12.15
C VAL A 125 -2.68 -15.44 11.03
N SER A 126 -3.71 -16.25 11.29
CA SER A 126 -4.30 -17.15 10.29
C SER A 126 -4.94 -16.39 9.12
N GLU A 127 -5.59 -15.25 9.39
CA GLU A 127 -6.20 -14.42 8.35
C GLU A 127 -5.11 -13.76 7.50
N VAL A 128 -4.08 -13.21 8.15
CA VAL A 128 -2.92 -12.64 7.46
C VAL A 128 -2.22 -13.68 6.58
N GLN A 129 -2.01 -14.90 7.09
CA GLN A 129 -1.40 -15.97 6.32
C GLN A 129 -2.25 -16.41 5.12
N SER A 130 -3.57 -16.53 5.31
CA SER A 130 -4.50 -16.87 4.22
C SER A 130 -4.48 -15.82 3.12
N GLU A 131 -4.57 -14.55 3.47
CA GLU A 131 -4.56 -13.45 2.50
C GLU A 131 -3.19 -13.30 1.82
N MET A 132 -2.09 -13.44 2.56
CA MET A 132 -0.75 -13.45 1.99
C MET A 132 -0.54 -14.62 1.01
N HIS A 133 -1.10 -15.80 1.31
CA HIS A 133 -1.08 -16.94 0.40
C HIS A 133 -1.83 -16.62 -0.88
N GLU A 134 -3.01 -16.04 -0.78
CA GLU A 134 -3.82 -15.63 -1.94
C GLU A 134 -3.11 -14.59 -2.82
N LEU A 135 -2.58 -13.52 -2.22
CA LEU A 135 -1.85 -12.48 -2.93
C LEU A 135 -0.64 -13.04 -3.68
N ARG A 136 0.15 -13.88 -3.01
CA ARG A 136 1.35 -14.49 -3.62
C ARG A 136 1.00 -15.54 -4.67
N ARG A 137 -0.12 -16.26 -4.52
CA ARG A 137 -0.60 -17.21 -5.53
C ARG A 137 -0.93 -16.49 -6.84
N HIS A 138 -1.56 -15.32 -6.76
CA HIS A 138 -1.93 -14.54 -7.95
C HIS A 138 -0.74 -13.75 -8.52
N ARG A 139 0.12 -13.17 -7.68
CA ARG A 139 1.21 -12.25 -8.09
C ARG A 139 2.55 -12.55 -7.38
N PRO A 140 3.17 -13.72 -7.61
CA PRO A 140 4.28 -14.23 -6.80
C PRO A 140 5.54 -13.36 -6.82
N SER A 141 5.85 -12.70 -7.95
CA SER A 141 7.04 -11.87 -8.11
C SER A 141 6.86 -10.41 -7.70
N CYS A 142 5.62 -9.99 -7.41
CA CYS A 142 5.28 -8.61 -7.10
C CYS A 142 5.04 -8.39 -5.60
N VAL A 143 4.54 -9.40 -4.89
CA VAL A 143 4.16 -9.30 -3.49
C VAL A 143 5.36 -9.53 -2.57
N MET A 144 5.74 -8.50 -1.82
CA MET A 144 6.79 -8.53 -0.81
C MET A 144 6.31 -9.18 0.50
N PRO A 145 7.19 -9.37 1.50
CA PRO A 145 6.75 -9.57 2.89
C PRO A 145 5.73 -8.50 3.32
N SER A 146 4.99 -8.77 4.40
CA SER A 146 4.02 -7.81 4.91
C SER A 146 4.63 -6.88 5.96
N LEU A 147 4.03 -5.70 6.11
CA LEU A 147 4.28 -4.81 7.24
C LEU A 147 3.08 -4.77 8.17
N TRP A 148 3.31 -4.20 9.35
CA TRP A 148 2.31 -4.08 10.40
C TRP A 148 2.03 -2.61 10.70
N GLN A 149 0.76 -2.28 10.87
CA GLN A 149 0.27 -0.98 11.30
C GLN A 149 -0.36 -1.13 12.68
N GLU A 150 0.06 -0.29 13.62
CA GLU A 150 -0.48 -0.25 14.97
C GLU A 150 -1.88 0.38 14.97
N GLY A 151 -2.88 -0.32 15.52
CA GLY A 151 -4.28 0.12 15.50
C GLY A 151 -4.56 1.43 16.25
N GLU A 152 -3.81 1.73 17.30
CA GLU A 152 -4.01 2.92 18.15
C GLU A 152 -3.36 4.19 17.58
N THR A 153 -2.14 4.05 17.05
CA THR A 153 -1.31 5.20 16.64
C THR A 153 -1.25 5.37 15.12
N GLY A 154 -1.58 4.32 14.37
CA GLY A 154 -1.36 4.24 12.92
C GLY A 154 0.10 4.04 12.53
N ARG A 155 1.01 3.77 13.48
CA ARG A 155 2.44 3.62 13.22
C ARG A 155 2.71 2.36 12.40
N ILE A 156 3.55 2.50 11.37
CA ILE A 156 3.97 1.41 10.50
C ILE A 156 5.30 0.86 11.01
N SER A 157 5.35 -0.45 11.27
CA SER A 157 6.55 -1.15 11.72
C SER A 157 7.31 -1.70 10.52
N LEU A 158 8.45 -1.09 10.22
CA LEU A 158 9.40 -1.55 9.20
C LEU A 158 10.58 -2.27 9.89
N PRO A 159 10.77 -3.59 9.68
CA PRO A 159 11.95 -4.29 10.18
C PRO A 159 13.25 -3.68 9.63
N SER A 160 14.31 -3.63 10.43
CA SER A 160 15.57 -2.99 10.05
C SER A 160 16.26 -3.64 8.84
N ASP A 161 15.98 -4.92 8.57
CA ASP A 161 16.53 -5.75 7.49
C ASP A 161 15.57 -5.89 6.29
N TYR A 162 14.48 -5.12 6.27
CA TYR A 162 13.37 -5.35 5.33
C TYR A 162 13.75 -5.17 3.86
N LEU A 163 14.61 -4.21 3.55
CA LEU A 163 15.08 -3.98 2.17
C LEU A 163 16.20 -4.96 1.76
N GLU A 164 16.95 -5.49 2.73
CA GLU A 164 18.01 -6.49 2.50
C GLU A 164 17.43 -7.88 2.22
N THR A 165 16.38 -8.26 2.96
CA THR A 165 15.67 -9.53 2.77
C THR A 165 14.82 -9.55 1.49
N ALA A 166 14.39 -8.39 0.99
CA ALA A 166 13.59 -8.25 -0.23
C ALA A 166 14.39 -8.35 -1.53
N THR A 167 15.71 -8.13 -1.49
CA THR A 167 16.58 -8.10 -2.68
C THR A 167 17.29 -9.43 -2.96
N HIS A 168 17.33 -10.35 -1.99
CA HIS A 168 17.93 -11.68 -2.14
C HIS A 168 16.95 -12.77 -1.66
N PRO A 169 16.06 -13.29 -2.54
CA PRO A 169 15.32 -14.50 -2.18
C PRO A 169 16.33 -15.62 -1.95
N ARG A 170 16.34 -16.22 -0.75
CA ARG A 170 17.17 -17.40 -0.47
C ARG A 170 16.85 -18.46 -1.54
N LYS A 171 17.91 -18.88 -2.25
CA LYS A 171 17.89 -19.90 -3.30
C LYS A 171 17.37 -21.23 -2.80
#